data_AF-A0A6L5F241-F1
#
_entry.id   AF-A0A6L5F241-F1
#
_cell.length_a   1.000
_cell.length_b   1.000
_cell.length_c   1.000
_cell.angle_alpha   90.00
_cell.angle_beta   90.00
_cell.angle_gamma   90.00
#
_symmetry.space_group_name_H-M   'P 1'
#
loop_
_entity.id
_entity.type
_entity.pdbx_description
1 polymer ?
#
loop_
_entity_poly.entity_id
_entity_poly.type
_entity_poly.pdbx_seq_one_letter_code
_entity_poly.pdbx_strand_id
1 'polypeptide(L)'
;MSIGGVVILAWGVAGGIHPLGAILIALTLLDPRWGALVFLALVIFSRRRNRVDAVVGARRFFERVSAELGVGMSLRSALIEGVATLPPADGLPLRRRLEAGIDVVEVGETLASTLPLAGESLPAAVGVASTGGGPSGAVFTGLGLDVAEEAELLRERRVLTTQARFTSLIVGGAPLAYLLFELTRGTLGERFQTPHGTVLTIVGGSLVLVGVTWVYVQLRRTHGL
;
A
#
# COMPACT_ATOMS: atom_id res chain seq x y z
N MET A 1 1.02 33.26 13.94
CA MET A 1 2.18 32.45 13.51
C MET A 1 3.43 33.10 14.07
N SER A 2 4.17 32.41 14.94
CA SER A 2 5.40 32.95 15.51
C SER A 2 6.50 32.99 14.45
N ILE A 3 7.28 34.07 14.44
CA ILE A 3 8.38 34.32 13.50
C ILE A 3 9.39 33.16 13.48
N GLY A 4 9.51 32.42 14.59
CA GLY A 4 10.37 31.24 14.70
C GLY A 4 10.03 30.08 13.76
N GLY A 5 8.75 29.89 13.39
CA GLY A 5 8.36 28.79 12.50
C GLY A 5 8.82 28.97 11.05
N VAL A 6 8.91 30.22 10.60
CA VAL A 6 9.33 30.57 9.23
C VAL A 6 10.85 30.41 9.07
N VAL A 7 11.62 30.70 10.12
CA VAL A 7 13.09 30.59 10.09
C VAL A 7 13.55 29.12 10.03
N ILE A 8 12.86 28.21 10.73
CA ILE A 8 13.18 26.77 10.73
C ILE A 8 12.84 26.13 9.36
N LEU A 9 11.72 26.53 8.73
CA LEU A 9 11.36 26.09 7.38
C LEU A 9 12.37 26.59 6.32
N ALA A 10 12.82 27.84 6.43
CA ALA A 10 13.80 28.42 5.50
C ALA A 10 15.18 27.73 5.61
N TRP A 11 15.63 27.40 6.82
CA TRP A 11 16.90 26.68 7.04
C TRP A 11 16.85 25.21 6.61
N GLY A 12 15.72 24.53 6.81
CA GLY A 12 15.56 23.13 6.38
C GLY A 12 15.60 22.95 4.86
N VAL A 13 15.00 23.88 4.11
CA VAL A 13 15.02 23.86 2.64
C VAL A 13 16.41 24.19 2.08
N ALA A 14 17.16 25.11 2.72
CA ALA A 14 18.54 25.43 2.33
C ALA A 14 19.53 24.27 2.61
N GLY A 15 19.22 23.38 3.56
CA GLY A 15 20.05 22.22 3.92
C GLY A 15 19.82 20.95 3.08
N GLY A 16 19.01 21.00 2.02
CA GLY A 16 18.72 19.84 1.17
C GLY A 16 17.74 18.83 1.77
N ILE A 17 17.03 19.19 2.85
CA ILE A 17 15.98 18.34 3.43
C ILE A 17 14.78 18.36 2.48
N HIS A 18 14.33 17.18 2.06
CA HIS A 18 13.15 17.03 1.21
C HIS A 18 11.96 17.81 1.81
N PRO A 19 11.21 18.61 1.04
CA PRO A 19 10.23 19.57 1.56
C PRO A 19 9.16 18.93 2.46
N LEU A 20 8.84 17.65 2.22
CA LEU A 20 7.98 16.85 3.07
C LEU A 20 8.54 16.65 4.50
N GLY A 21 9.85 16.47 4.66
CA GLY A 21 10.49 16.33 5.96
C GLY A 21 10.46 17.62 6.77
N ALA A 22 10.66 18.77 6.12
CA ALA A 22 10.56 20.08 6.76
C ALA A 22 9.14 20.40 7.24
N ILE A 23 8.12 20.05 6.44
CA ILE A 23 6.70 20.16 6.84
C ILE A 23 6.38 19.26 8.03
N LEU A 24 6.89 18.02 8.04
CA LEU A 24 6.66 17.07 9.13
C LEU A 24 7.29 17.54 10.45
N ILE A 25 8.51 18.09 10.38
CA ILE A 25 9.22 18.67 11.53
C ILE A 25 8.48 19.91 12.06
N ALA A 26 8.04 20.80 11.18
CA ALA A 26 7.28 21.98 11.56
C ALA A 26 5.91 21.61 12.19
N LEU A 27 5.24 20.57 11.69
CA LEU A 27 4.00 20.05 12.27
C LEU A 27 4.20 19.35 13.62
N THR A 28 5.29 18.57 13.80
CA THR A 28 5.63 18.00 15.11
C THR A 28 5.98 19.05 16.15
N LEU A 29 6.58 20.18 15.75
CA LEU A 29 6.96 21.28 16.64
C LEU A 29 5.76 22.14 17.08
N LEU A 30 4.71 22.22 16.26
CA LEU A 30 3.47 22.93 16.59
C LEU A 30 2.57 22.13 17.53
N ASP A 31 2.47 20.82 17.32
CA ASP A 31 1.83 19.90 18.26
C ASP A 31 2.28 18.46 17.92
N PRO A 32 2.92 17.72 18.83
CA PRO A 32 3.47 16.39 18.55
C PRO A 32 2.40 15.38 18.06
N ARG A 33 1.13 15.63 18.38
CA ARG A 33 -0.02 14.81 17.94
C ARG A 33 -0.28 14.91 16.44
N TRP A 34 -0.11 16.09 15.83
CA TRP A 34 -0.28 16.27 14.38
C TRP A 34 0.87 15.64 13.59
N GLY A 35 2.08 15.73 14.12
CA GLY A 35 3.24 15.04 13.56
C GLY A 35 3.06 13.52 13.46
N ALA A 36 2.51 12.89 14.50
CA ALA A 36 2.21 11.46 14.51
C ALA A 36 1.15 11.08 13.45
N LEU A 37 0.10 11.90 13.27
CA LEU A 37 -0.93 11.67 12.26
C LEU A 37 -0.38 11.78 10.83
N VAL A 38 0.44 12.81 10.55
CA VAL A 38 1.07 12.99 9.24
C VAL A 38 2.06 11.86 8.96
N PHE A 39 2.86 11.46 9.95
CA PHE A 39 3.77 10.32 9.82
C PHE A 39 3.01 9.02 9.51
N LEU A 40 1.93 8.72 10.25
CA LEU A 40 1.09 7.56 10.00
C LEU A 40 0.48 7.60 8.60
N ALA A 41 -0.05 8.76 8.17
CA ALA A 41 -0.59 8.94 6.84
C ALA A 41 0.46 8.70 5.76
N LEU A 42 1.70 9.15 5.98
CA LEU A 42 2.82 8.99 5.04
C LEU A 42 3.31 7.54 4.97
N VAL A 43 3.34 6.82 6.09
CA VAL A 43 3.62 5.37 6.14
C VAL A 43 2.53 4.57 5.43
N ILE A 44 1.26 4.96 5.60
CA ILE A 44 0.14 4.32 4.87
C ILE A 44 0.26 4.61 3.38
N PHE A 45 0.59 5.84 2.99
CA PHE A 45 0.74 6.22 1.58
C PHE A 45 1.93 5.55 0.91
N SER A 46 3.07 5.44 1.58
CA SER A 46 4.26 4.77 1.05
C SER A 46 4.00 3.27 0.85
N ARG A 47 3.37 2.60 1.83
CA ARG A 47 2.92 1.20 1.68
C ARG A 47 1.92 1.03 0.54
N ARG A 48 1.05 2.01 0.30
CA ARG A 48 0.11 1.98 -0.83
C ARG A 48 0.82 2.10 -2.17
N ARG A 49 1.82 2.99 -2.28
CA ARG A 49 2.60 3.22 -3.50
C ARG A 49 3.37 1.95 -3.90
N ASN A 50 4.07 1.34 -2.95
CA ASN A 50 4.83 0.12 -3.18
C ASN A 50 3.97 -1.03 -3.73
N ARG A 51 2.71 -1.14 -3.30
CA ARG A 51 1.80 -2.18 -3.83
C ARG A 51 1.38 -1.93 -5.27
N VAL A 52 1.13 -0.68 -5.66
CA VAL A 52 0.76 -0.34 -7.04
C VAL A 52 1.94 -0.58 -7.97
N ASP A 53 3.13 -0.16 -7.55
CA ASP A 53 4.36 -0.35 -8.32
C ASP A 53 4.68 -1.84 -8.51
N ALA A 54 4.40 -2.69 -7.51
CA ALA A 54 4.55 -4.14 -7.61
C ALA A 54 3.62 -4.78 -8.66
N VAL A 55 2.34 -4.38 -8.72
CA VAL A 55 1.39 -4.91 -9.71
C VAL A 55 1.77 -4.50 -11.14
N VAL A 56 2.12 -3.22 -11.33
CA VAL A 56 2.55 -2.71 -12.63
C VAL A 56 3.87 -3.36 -13.06
N GLY A 57 4.79 -3.57 -12.13
CA GLY A 57 6.05 -4.29 -12.36
C GLY A 57 5.81 -5.74 -12.79
N ALA A 58 4.92 -6.47 -12.10
CA ALA A 58 4.59 -7.86 -12.41
C ALA A 58 4.06 -8.01 -13.84
N ARG A 59 3.11 -7.15 -14.25
CA ARG A 59 2.56 -7.19 -15.61
C ARG A 59 3.64 -6.94 -16.68
N ARG A 60 4.45 -5.89 -16.49
CA ARG A 60 5.55 -5.56 -17.42
C ARG A 60 6.59 -6.68 -17.50
N PHE A 61 6.83 -7.36 -16.38
CA PHE A 61 7.71 -8.52 -16.33
C PHE A 61 7.20 -9.63 -17.25
N PHE A 62 5.93 -10.05 -17.13
CA PHE A 62 5.39 -11.11 -17.99
C PHE A 62 5.30 -10.72 -19.46
N GLU A 63 4.87 -9.49 -19.76
CA GLU A 63 4.82 -8.95 -21.13
C GLU A 63 6.22 -8.95 -21.77
N ARG A 64 7.26 -8.58 -21.01
CA ARG A 64 8.64 -8.57 -21.49
C ARG A 64 9.17 -9.99 -21.70
N VAL A 65 8.98 -10.89 -20.74
CA VAL A 65 9.44 -12.29 -20.84
C VAL A 65 8.77 -13.00 -22.00
N SER A 66 7.45 -12.85 -22.17
CA SER A 66 6.72 -13.49 -23.26
C SER A 66 7.14 -12.96 -24.63
N ALA A 67 7.35 -11.64 -24.75
CA ALA A 67 7.86 -11.03 -25.98
C ALA A 67 9.24 -11.57 -26.35
N GLU A 68 10.17 -11.64 -25.40
CA GLU A 68 11.53 -12.12 -25.68
C GLU A 68 11.57 -13.61 -26.01
N LEU A 69 10.78 -14.42 -25.32
CA LEU A 69 10.61 -15.84 -25.67
C LEU A 69 9.95 -16.01 -27.04
N GLY A 70 9.01 -15.14 -27.41
CA GLY A 70 8.35 -15.14 -28.72
C GLY A 70 9.30 -14.84 -29.89
N VAL A 71 10.36 -14.07 -29.62
CA VAL A 71 11.46 -13.80 -30.58
C VAL A 71 12.52 -14.92 -30.56
N GLY A 72 12.37 -15.92 -29.70
CA GLY A 72 13.26 -17.08 -29.60
C GLY A 72 14.48 -16.86 -28.70
N MET A 73 14.47 -15.87 -27.81
CA MET A 73 15.52 -15.74 -26.80
C MET A 73 15.55 -16.93 -25.84
N SER A 74 16.72 -17.16 -25.24
CA SER A 74 16.84 -18.11 -24.13
C SER A 74 15.99 -17.66 -22.94
N LEU A 75 15.41 -18.61 -22.20
CA LEU A 75 14.64 -18.34 -20.98
C LEU A 75 15.43 -17.47 -19.99
N ARG A 76 16.72 -17.75 -19.81
CA ARG A 76 17.57 -16.96 -18.90
C ARG A 76 17.68 -15.51 -19.35
N SER A 77 17.91 -15.25 -20.63
CA SER A 77 17.97 -13.88 -21.19
C SER A 77 16.63 -13.16 -21.04
N ALA A 78 15.53 -13.84 -21.37
CA ALA A 78 14.19 -13.29 -21.24
C ALA A 78 13.85 -12.93 -19.79
N LEU A 79 14.23 -13.77 -18.81
CA LEU A 79 14.04 -13.50 -17.39
C LEU A 79 14.90 -12.30 -16.92
N ILE A 80 16.15 -12.18 -17.36
CA ILE A 80 16.99 -11.02 -17.02
C ILE A 80 16.36 -9.71 -17.51
N GLU A 81 15.89 -9.70 -18.76
CA GLU A 81 15.18 -8.56 -19.36
C GLU A 81 13.86 -8.26 -18.65
N GLY A 82 13.11 -9.30 -18.27
CA GLY A 82 11.90 -9.16 -17.48
C GLY A 82 12.16 -8.52 -16.12
N VAL A 83 13.17 -9.02 -15.39
CA VAL A 83 13.53 -8.51 -14.05
C VAL A 83 13.94 -7.04 -14.09
N ALA A 84 14.50 -6.55 -15.20
CA ALA A 84 14.83 -5.13 -15.37
C ALA A 84 13.58 -4.21 -15.35
N THR A 85 12.38 -4.75 -15.53
CA THR A 85 11.12 -4.00 -15.44
C THR A 85 10.57 -3.87 -14.01
N LEU A 86 11.14 -4.62 -13.05
CA LEU A 86 10.74 -4.59 -11.65
C LEU A 86 11.35 -3.40 -10.90
N PRO A 87 10.76 -2.98 -9.76
CA PRO A 87 11.36 -1.97 -8.89
C PRO A 87 12.81 -2.33 -8.50
N PRO A 88 13.74 -1.35 -8.43
CA PRO A 88 15.16 -1.64 -8.20
C PRO A 88 15.47 -2.40 -6.91
N ALA A 89 14.67 -2.18 -5.88
CA ALA A 89 14.82 -2.83 -4.57
C ALA A 89 14.74 -4.36 -4.68
N ASP A 90 13.85 -4.85 -5.55
CA ASP A 90 13.56 -6.28 -5.70
C ASP A 90 14.25 -6.86 -6.94
N GLY A 91 14.37 -6.08 -8.02
CA GLY A 91 14.93 -6.52 -9.29
C GLY A 91 16.46 -6.64 -9.32
N LEU A 92 17.20 -5.74 -8.66
CA LEU A 92 18.67 -5.75 -8.73
C LEU A 92 19.32 -7.00 -8.13
N PRO A 93 18.93 -7.47 -6.94
CA PRO A 93 19.49 -8.70 -6.37
C PRO A 93 19.21 -9.92 -7.24
N LEU A 94 17.98 -10.03 -7.76
CA LEU A 94 17.55 -11.15 -8.59
C LEU A 94 18.25 -11.16 -9.95
N ARG A 95 18.43 -9.99 -10.57
CA ARG A 95 19.18 -9.85 -11.83
C ARG A 95 20.63 -10.33 -11.67
N ARG A 96 21.32 -9.89 -10.61
CA ARG A 96 22.71 -10.31 -10.33
C ARG A 96 22.81 -11.83 -10.16
N ARG A 97 21.82 -12.43 -9.49
CA ARG A 97 21.72 -13.87 -9.29
C ARG A 97 21.48 -14.63 -10.60
N LEU A 98 20.62 -14.12 -11.48
CA LEU A 98 20.39 -14.67 -12.82
C LEU A 98 21.65 -14.58 -13.70
N GLU A 99 22.34 -13.44 -13.66
CA GLU A 99 23.61 -13.22 -14.38
C GLU A 99 24.74 -14.13 -13.85
N ALA A 100 24.79 -14.37 -12.53
CA ALA A 100 25.70 -15.32 -11.89
C ALA A 100 25.36 -16.80 -12.19
N GLY A 101 24.19 -17.04 -12.77
CA GLY A 101 23.81 -18.32 -13.32
C GLY A 101 23.22 -19.32 -12.36
N ILE A 102 22.47 -18.84 -11.37
CA ILE A 102 21.67 -19.67 -10.45
C ILE A 102 20.79 -20.71 -11.18
N ASP A 103 20.53 -21.80 -10.48
CA ASP A 103 19.64 -22.89 -10.90
C ASP A 103 18.23 -22.36 -11.24
N VAL A 104 17.63 -22.91 -12.29
CA VAL A 104 16.35 -22.44 -12.82
C VAL A 104 15.21 -22.69 -11.83
N VAL A 105 15.30 -23.71 -10.97
CA VAL A 105 14.33 -23.99 -9.91
C VAL A 105 14.39 -22.90 -8.82
N GLU A 106 15.59 -22.55 -8.36
CA GLU A 106 15.78 -21.49 -7.34
C GLU A 106 15.34 -20.11 -7.87
N VAL A 107 15.53 -19.86 -9.16
CA VAL A 107 15.02 -18.66 -9.84
C VAL A 107 13.51 -18.59 -9.77
N GLY A 108 12.81 -19.69 -10.05
CA GLY A 108 11.36 -19.77 -10.00
C GLY A 108 10.82 -19.43 -8.60
N GLU A 109 11.40 -20.02 -7.56
CA GLU A 109 11.03 -19.75 -6.16
C GLU A 109 11.30 -18.30 -5.75
N THR A 110 12.47 -17.78 -6.12
CA THR A 110 12.83 -16.39 -5.80
C THR A 110 11.87 -15.41 -6.51
N LEU A 111 11.54 -15.67 -7.78
CA LEU A 111 10.55 -14.88 -8.52
C LEU A 111 9.16 -14.99 -7.90
N ALA A 112 8.73 -16.16 -7.42
CA ALA A 112 7.44 -16.33 -6.75
C ALA A 112 7.34 -15.47 -5.48
N SER A 113 8.42 -15.40 -4.69
CA SER A 113 8.48 -14.53 -3.51
C SER A 113 8.46 -13.04 -3.86
N THR A 114 9.01 -12.68 -5.03
CA THR A 114 9.10 -11.29 -5.52
C THR A 114 7.80 -10.84 -6.21
N LEU A 115 7.10 -11.78 -6.86
CA LEU A 115 5.88 -11.58 -7.64
C LEU A 115 4.73 -12.38 -7.02
N PRO A 116 4.21 -11.95 -5.85
CA PRO A 116 3.23 -12.73 -5.10
C PRO A 116 1.90 -12.94 -5.84
N LEU A 117 1.59 -12.12 -6.85
CA LEU A 117 0.40 -12.28 -7.69
C LEU A 117 0.45 -13.54 -8.56
N ALA A 118 1.64 -13.96 -9.00
CA ALA A 118 1.80 -15.17 -9.78
C ALA A 118 2.05 -16.41 -8.90
N GLY A 119 2.55 -16.19 -7.68
CA GLY A 119 2.59 -17.20 -6.62
C GLY A 119 3.23 -18.53 -7.03
N GLU A 120 2.58 -19.63 -6.63
CA GLU A 120 3.04 -21.01 -6.83
C GLU A 120 3.06 -21.46 -8.30
N SER A 121 2.37 -20.75 -9.19
CA SER A 121 2.33 -21.07 -10.63
C SER A 121 3.66 -20.76 -11.32
N LEU A 122 4.44 -19.85 -10.76
CA LEU A 122 5.64 -19.31 -11.40
C LEU A 122 6.85 -20.26 -11.38
N PRO A 123 7.18 -20.94 -10.27
CA PRO A 123 8.20 -21.99 -10.27
C PRO A 123 7.86 -23.13 -11.24
N ALA A 124 6.57 -23.51 -11.33
CA ALA A 124 6.11 -24.53 -12.25
C ALA A 124 6.30 -24.10 -13.72
N ALA A 125 5.92 -22.86 -14.07
CA ALA A 125 6.10 -22.33 -15.42
C ALA A 125 7.58 -22.22 -15.81
N VAL A 126 8.42 -21.78 -14.88
CA VAL A 126 9.89 -21.72 -15.08
C VAL A 126 10.47 -23.12 -15.25
N GLY A 127 10.03 -24.10 -14.45
CA GLY A 127 10.41 -25.50 -14.59
C GLY A 127 10.03 -26.07 -15.95
N VAL A 128 8.77 -25.91 -16.37
CA VAL A 128 8.27 -26.37 -17.68
C VAL A 128 9.03 -25.71 -18.82
N ALA A 129 9.30 -24.41 -18.75
CA ALA A 129 10.05 -23.68 -19.77
C ALA A 129 11.55 -24.07 -19.81
N SER A 130 12.09 -24.58 -18.71
CA SER A 130 13.49 -25.03 -18.63
C SER A 130 13.70 -26.42 -19.24
N THR A 131 12.70 -27.30 -19.13
CA THR A 131 12.77 -28.68 -19.63
C THR A 131 12.18 -28.82 -21.03
N GLY A 132 11.20 -27.99 -21.37
CA GLY A 132 10.45 -28.07 -22.61
C GLY A 132 10.88 -27.00 -23.60
N GLY A 133 11.51 -27.40 -24.71
CA GLY A 133 11.75 -26.54 -25.88
C GLY A 133 10.47 -26.17 -26.67
N GLY A 134 9.30 -26.27 -26.04
CA GLY A 134 8.01 -25.90 -26.61
C GLY A 134 7.75 -24.39 -26.53
N PRO A 135 6.51 -23.93 -26.80
CA PRO A 135 6.16 -22.52 -26.80
C PRO A 135 6.09 -21.96 -25.37
N SER A 136 7.22 -21.89 -24.68
CA SER A 136 7.38 -21.34 -23.33
C SER A 136 6.85 -19.91 -23.24
N GLY A 137 6.95 -19.12 -24.32
CA GLY A 137 6.33 -17.79 -24.40
C GLY A 137 4.82 -17.81 -24.17
N ALA A 138 4.10 -18.85 -24.61
CA ALA A 138 2.66 -18.96 -24.40
C ALA A 138 2.31 -19.19 -22.92
N VAL A 139 3.12 -19.93 -22.18
CA VAL A 139 2.94 -20.15 -20.73
C VAL A 139 3.09 -18.83 -19.97
N PHE A 140 4.14 -18.05 -20.27
CA PHE A 140 4.32 -16.73 -19.65
C PHE A 140 3.27 -15.70 -20.09
N THR A 141 2.71 -15.85 -21.30
CA THR A 141 1.58 -15.04 -21.76
C THR A 141 0.33 -15.34 -20.95
N GLY A 142 0.01 -16.63 -20.73
CA GLY A 142 -1.11 -17.05 -19.90
C GLY A 142 -0.99 -16.52 -18.47
N LEU A 143 0.18 -16.70 -17.84
CA LEU A 143 0.43 -16.13 -16.51
C LEU A 143 0.31 -14.61 -16.47
N GLY A 144 0.73 -13.91 -17.52
CA GLY A 144 0.57 -12.46 -17.63
C GLY A 144 -0.90 -12.04 -17.68
N LEU A 145 -1.76 -12.82 -18.35
CA LEU A 145 -3.20 -12.60 -18.39
C LEU A 145 -3.85 -12.87 -17.04
N ASP A 146 -3.53 -13.99 -16.39
CA ASP A 146 -4.05 -14.33 -15.06
C ASP A 146 -3.70 -13.26 -14.02
N VAL A 147 -2.45 -12.78 -14.05
CA VAL A 147 -1.99 -11.69 -13.16
C VAL A 147 -2.70 -10.37 -13.47
N ALA A 148 -2.99 -10.09 -14.75
CA ALA A 148 -3.73 -8.90 -15.15
C ALA A 148 -5.20 -8.96 -14.69
N GLU A 149 -5.83 -10.13 -14.79
CA GLU A 149 -7.20 -10.35 -14.30
C GLU A 149 -7.28 -10.21 -12.78
N GLU A 150 -6.38 -10.87 -12.03
CA GLU A 150 -6.32 -10.75 -10.57
C GLU A 150 -6.04 -9.30 -10.14
N ALA A 151 -5.17 -8.58 -10.86
CA ALA A 151 -4.92 -7.17 -10.61
C ALA A 151 -6.18 -6.31 -10.79
N GLU A 152 -6.99 -6.59 -11.81
CA GLU A 152 -8.24 -5.87 -12.05
C GLU A 152 -9.30 -6.22 -10.99
N LEU A 153 -9.45 -7.50 -10.62
CA LEU A 153 -10.33 -7.92 -9.51
C LEU A 153 -9.94 -7.24 -8.19
N LEU A 154 -8.64 -7.18 -7.88
CA LEU A 154 -8.13 -6.46 -6.72
C LEU A 154 -8.43 -4.96 -6.81
N ARG A 155 -8.33 -4.37 -8.00
CA ARG A 155 -8.66 -2.96 -8.23
C ARG A 155 -10.15 -2.70 -8.05
N GLU A 156 -11.03 -3.51 -8.63
CA GLU A 156 -12.49 -3.40 -8.47
C GLU A 156 -12.90 -3.54 -7.01
N ARG A 157 -12.42 -4.60 -6.33
CA ARG A 157 -12.63 -4.80 -4.89
C ARG A 157 -12.12 -3.60 -4.09
N ARG A 158 -10.98 -3.03 -4.48
CA ARG A 158 -10.41 -1.85 -3.83
C ARG A 158 -11.24 -0.61 -4.06
N VAL A 159 -11.75 -0.36 -5.26
CA VAL A 159 -12.61 0.80 -5.55
C VAL A 159 -13.88 0.73 -4.70
N LEU A 160 -14.54 -0.44 -4.68
CA LEU A 160 -15.73 -0.68 -3.88
C LEU A 160 -15.46 -0.50 -2.38
N THR A 161 -14.35 -1.05 -1.89
CA THR A 161 -13.99 -0.91 -0.46
C THR A 161 -13.43 0.46 -0.09
N THR A 162 -12.84 1.21 -1.01
CA THR A 162 -12.29 2.55 -0.72
C THR A 162 -13.41 3.56 -0.53
N GLN A 163 -14.46 3.50 -1.35
CA GLN A 163 -15.64 4.35 -1.16
C GLN A 163 -16.32 4.04 0.19
N ALA A 164 -16.54 2.76 0.50
CA ALA A 164 -17.11 2.33 1.77
C ALA A 164 -16.23 2.69 2.98
N ARG A 165 -14.90 2.61 2.85
CA ARG A 165 -13.97 3.00 3.90
C ARG A 165 -13.95 4.51 4.09
N PHE A 166 -13.99 5.29 3.03
CA PHE A 166 -13.96 6.75 3.11
C PHE A 166 -15.24 7.30 3.74
N THR A 167 -16.41 6.75 3.37
CA THR A 167 -17.68 7.08 4.03
C THR A 167 -17.67 6.64 5.49
N SER A 168 -17.16 5.44 5.81
CA SER A 168 -17.05 5.01 7.21
C SER A 168 -16.08 5.86 8.04
N LEU A 169 -14.99 6.33 7.44
CA LEU A 169 -13.99 7.16 8.10
C LEU A 169 -14.56 8.56 8.38
N ILE A 170 -15.29 9.14 7.44
CA ILE A 170 -15.91 10.45 7.64
C ILE A 170 -17.06 10.35 8.63
N VAL A 171 -17.98 9.41 8.43
CA VAL A 171 -19.20 9.27 9.25
C VAL A 171 -18.87 8.82 10.68
N GLY A 172 -17.92 7.89 10.86
CA GLY A 172 -17.54 7.39 12.18
C GLY A 172 -16.36 8.12 12.81
N GLY A 173 -15.37 8.49 12.01
CA GLY A 173 -14.11 9.08 12.50
C GLY A 173 -14.19 10.57 12.80
N ALA A 174 -14.95 11.36 12.02
CA ALA A 174 -15.06 12.80 12.26
C ALA A 174 -15.72 13.15 13.62
N PRO A 175 -16.82 12.48 14.05
CA PRO A 175 -17.39 12.71 15.37
C PRO A 175 -16.43 12.32 16.51
N LEU A 176 -15.71 11.19 16.36
CA LEU A 176 -14.72 10.76 17.34
C LEU A 176 -13.55 11.73 17.44
N ALA A 177 -13.02 12.19 16.30
CA ALA A 177 -11.94 13.17 16.27
C ALA A 177 -12.37 14.50 16.92
N TYR A 178 -13.60 14.93 16.69
CA TYR A 178 -14.18 16.11 17.34
C TYR A 178 -14.29 15.95 18.85
N LEU A 179 -14.81 14.82 19.33
CA LEU A 179 -14.91 14.52 20.76
C LEU A 179 -13.51 14.46 21.40
N LEU A 180 -12.53 13.85 20.74
CA LEU A 180 -11.16 13.78 21.22
C LEU A 180 -10.51 15.17 21.29
N PHE A 181 -10.77 16.01 20.29
CA PHE A 181 -10.28 17.39 20.25
C PHE A 181 -10.85 18.25 21.39
N GLU A 182 -12.17 18.16 21.62
CA GLU A 182 -12.83 18.77 22.79
C GLU A 182 -12.25 18.26 24.11
N LEU A 183 -11.98 16.95 24.20
CA LEU A 183 -11.39 16.33 25.39
C LEU A 183 -9.98 16.87 25.66
N THR A 184 -9.18 17.09 24.62
CA THR A 184 -7.83 17.66 24.76
C THR A 184 -7.81 19.14 25.15
N ARG A 185 -8.89 19.88 24.87
CA ARG A 185 -9.05 21.29 25.28
C ARG A 185 -9.65 21.45 26.67
N GLY A 186 -10.16 20.38 27.28
CA GLY A 186 -10.83 20.42 28.58
C GLY A 186 -12.22 21.07 28.55
N THR A 187 -12.74 21.42 27.38
CA THR A 187 -14.01 22.16 27.22
C THR A 187 -15.26 21.28 27.36
N LEU A 188 -15.09 19.96 27.46
CA LEU A 188 -16.21 19.03 27.66
C LEU A 188 -17.00 19.35 28.94
N GLY A 189 -16.31 19.73 30.03
CA GLY A 189 -16.95 20.06 31.30
C GLY A 189 -17.89 21.27 31.22
N GLU A 190 -17.54 22.28 30.42
CA GLU A 190 -18.35 23.49 30.21
C GLU A 190 -19.62 23.19 29.41
N ARG A 191 -19.57 22.25 28.46
CA ARG A 191 -20.75 21.86 27.67
C ARG A 191 -21.82 21.15 28.49
N PHE A 192 -21.43 20.39 29.52
CA PHE A 192 -22.36 19.75 30.46
C PHE A 192 -23.05 20.74 31.41
N GLN A 193 -22.59 22.00 31.48
CA GLN A 193 -23.24 23.01 32.31
C GLN A 193 -24.45 23.65 31.62
N THR A 194 -24.59 23.49 30.30
CA THR A 194 -25.75 23.97 29.55
C THR A 194 -26.72 22.80 29.25
N PRO A 195 -28.04 22.99 29.38
CA PRO A 195 -29.01 21.93 29.07
C PRO A 195 -28.89 21.45 27.62
N HIS A 196 -28.69 22.39 26.69
CA HIS A 196 -28.54 22.08 25.26
C HIS A 196 -27.22 21.35 24.96
N GLY A 197 -26.11 21.76 25.59
CA GLY A 197 -24.82 21.10 25.43
C GLY A 197 -24.82 19.68 25.98
N THR A 198 -25.53 19.44 27.07
CA THR A 198 -25.72 18.11 27.66
C THR A 198 -26.48 17.18 26.71
N VAL A 199 -27.61 17.63 26.17
CA VAL A 199 -28.40 16.83 25.22
C VAL A 199 -27.60 16.49 23.97
N LEU A 200 -26.91 17.49 23.37
CA LEU A 200 -26.07 17.26 22.20
C LEU A 200 -24.93 16.26 22.45
N THR A 201 -24.31 16.33 23.63
CA THR A 201 -23.17 15.44 23.96
C THR A 201 -23.63 14.02 24.24
N ILE A 202 -24.76 13.83 24.94
CA ILE A 202 -25.34 12.50 25.20
C ILE A 202 -25.85 11.87 23.90
N VAL A 203 -26.60 12.61 23.09
CA VAL A 203 -27.12 12.12 21.81
C VAL A 203 -25.99 11.83 20.84
N GLY A 204 -25.01 12.73 20.70
CA GLY A 204 -23.84 12.51 19.85
C GLY A 204 -22.99 11.32 20.31
N GLY A 205 -22.71 11.22 21.61
CA GLY A 205 -21.92 10.13 22.18
C GLY A 205 -22.61 8.77 22.07
N SER A 206 -23.92 8.71 22.31
CA SER A 206 -24.70 7.48 22.14
C SER A 206 -24.77 7.03 20.69
N LEU A 207 -24.92 7.95 19.73
CA LEU A 207 -24.88 7.63 18.30
C LEU A 207 -23.53 7.02 17.89
N VAL A 208 -22.43 7.59 18.40
CA VAL A 208 -21.07 7.08 18.17
C VAL A 208 -20.91 5.68 18.77
N LEU A 209 -21.34 5.47 20.02
CA LEU A 209 -21.27 4.16 20.68
C LEU A 209 -22.06 3.09 19.93
N VAL A 210 -23.27 3.41 19.46
CA VAL A 210 -24.08 2.51 18.64
C VAL A 210 -23.36 2.16 17.34
N GLY A 211 -22.79 3.16 16.65
CA GLY A 211 -22.03 2.95 15.42
C GLY A 211 -20.81 2.04 15.61
N VAL A 212 -20.00 2.29 16.66
CA VAL A 212 -18.83 1.48 16.98
C VAL A 212 -19.23 0.05 17.35
N THR A 213 -20.27 -0.11 18.16
CA THR A 213 -20.78 -1.43 18.59
C THR A 213 -21.28 -2.23 17.39
N TRP A 214 -22.00 -1.59 16.47
CA TRP A 214 -22.48 -2.23 15.25
C TRP A 214 -21.32 -2.71 14.36
N VAL A 215 -20.31 -1.87 14.14
CA VAL A 215 -19.10 -2.24 13.38
C VAL A 215 -18.37 -3.41 14.03
N TYR A 216 -18.22 -3.39 15.36
CA TYR A 216 -17.60 -4.48 16.11
C TYR A 216 -18.37 -5.81 15.94
N VAL A 217 -19.69 -5.79 16.05
CA VAL A 217 -20.55 -6.97 15.84
C VAL A 217 -20.42 -7.48 14.41
N GLN A 218 -20.38 -6.59 13.42
CA GLN A 218 -20.23 -6.97 12.02
C GLN A 218 -18.88 -7.66 11.77
N LEU A 219 -17.78 -7.09 12.28
CA LEU A 219 -16.44 -7.65 12.17
C LEU A 219 -16.33 -9.03 12.83
N ARG A 220 -16.95 -9.17 14.00
CA ARG A 220 -16.99 -10.44 14.74
C ARG A 220 -17.70 -11.53 13.93
N ARG A 221 -18.84 -11.21 13.31
CA ARG A 221 -19.59 -12.16 12.46
C ARG A 221 -18.81 -12.58 11.21
N THR A 222 -18.08 -11.66 10.58
CA THR A 222 -17.33 -11.96 9.35
C THR A 222 -16.03 -12.72 9.59
N HIS A 223 -15.41 -12.59 10.77
CA HIS A 223 -14.13 -13.21 11.09
C HIS A 223 -14.23 -14.42 12.04
N GLY A 224 -15.42 -14.81 12.48
CA GLY A 224 -15.61 -16.03 13.28
C GLY A 224 -14.85 -16.01 14.62
N LEU A 225 -14.93 -14.89 15.35
CA LEU A 225 -14.50 -14.77 16.75
C LEU A 225 -15.68 -14.95 17.72
#